data_AF-A0A2J8IW19-F1
#
_entry.id   AF-A0A2J8IW19-F1
#
_cell.length_a   1.000
_cell.length_b   1.000
_cell.length_c   1.000
_cell.angle_alpha   90.00
_cell.angle_beta   90.00
_cell.angle_gamma   90.00
#
_symmetry.space_group_name_H-M   'P 1'
#
loop_
_entity.id
_entity.type
_entity.pdbx_description
1 polymer ?
#
loop_
_entity_poly.entity_id
_entity_poly.type
_entity_poly.pdbx_seq_one_letter_code
_entity_poly.pdbx_strand_id
1 'polypeptide(L)' 'MEEPEEPADSGQSLVPVYIYSPEYVSMCDSLAKIPKRASMVHSLIEAYALHKQMS' A
#
# COMPACT_ATOMS: atom_id res chain seq x y z
N MET A 1 -8.90 -2.97 -34.02
CA MET A 1 -8.68 -1.62 -33.47
C MET A 1 -7.84 -1.84 -32.24
N GLU A 2 -6.52 -1.76 -32.38
CA GLU A 2 -5.60 -1.83 -31.24
C GLU A 2 -5.70 -0.49 -30.51
N GLU A 3 -6.02 -0.52 -29.22
CA GLU A 3 -5.95 0.68 -28.39
C GLU A 3 -4.50 1.19 -28.39
N PRO A 4 -4.26 2.50 -28.51
CA PRO A 4 -2.92 3.05 -28.40
C PRO A 4 -2.40 2.77 -26.98
N GLU A 5 -1.29 2.05 -26.88
CA GLU A 5 -0.56 1.92 -25.61
C GLU A 5 -0.14 3.34 -25.17
N GLU A 6 -0.66 3.79 -24.02
CA GLU A 6 -0.26 5.08 -23.47
C GLU A 6 1.26 5.12 -23.27
N PRO A 7 1.92 6.23 -23.62
CA PRO A 7 3.37 6.34 -23.52
C PRO A 7 3.78 6.09 -22.07
N ALA A 8 4.64 5.09 -21.85
CA ALA A 8 5.22 4.79 -20.56
C ALA A 8 5.73 6.09 -19.92
N ASP A 9 5.15 6.44 -18.78
CA ASP A 9 5.47 7.63 -18.01
C ASP A 9 6.99 7.73 -17.86
N SER A 10 7.59 8.68 -18.58
CA SER A 10 9.00 9.04 -18.48
C SER A 10 9.20 10.11 -17.39
N GLY A 11 8.27 10.16 -16.43
CA GLY A 11 8.42 10.84 -15.15
C GLY A 11 9.39 10.08 -14.25
N GLN A 12 10.11 10.82 -13.40
CA GLN A 12 10.95 10.26 -12.35
C GLN A 12 10.16 9.16 -11.62
N SER A 13 10.73 7.94 -11.50
CA SER A 13 10.10 6.86 -10.74
C SER A 13 10.05 7.29 -9.27
N LEU A 14 8.98 7.98 -8.89
CA LEU A 14 8.73 8.41 -7.53
C LEU A 14 8.30 7.17 -6.75
N VAL A 15 9.13 6.78 -5.79
CA VAL A 15 8.81 5.69 -4.86
C VAL A 15 7.52 6.09 -4.11
N PRO A 16 6.44 5.30 -4.17
CA PRO A 16 5.20 5.62 -3.46
C PRO A 16 5.43 5.68 -1.95
N VAL A 17 4.71 6.55 -1.25
CA VAL A 17 4.78 6.66 0.20
C VAL A 17 3.72 5.76 0.85
N TYR A 18 4.13 4.90 1.78
CA TYR A 18 3.25 4.04 2.55
C TYR A 18 3.30 4.39 4.04
N ILE A 19 2.25 5.08 4.52
CA ILE A 19 2.16 5.50 5.91
C ILE A 19 1.87 4.29 6.80
N TYR A 20 2.88 3.90 7.57
CA TYR A 20 2.81 2.79 8.49
C TYR A 20 3.64 3.05 9.75
N SER A 21 3.04 2.68 10.90
CA SER A 21 3.78 2.35 12.12
C SER A 21 2.99 1.29 12.88
N PRO A 22 3.64 0.46 13.71
CA PRO A 22 2.95 -0.54 14.53
C PRO A 22 1.87 0.09 15.43
N GLU A 23 2.16 1.26 16.01
CA GLU A 23 1.24 2.00 16.88
C GLU A 23 0.04 2.51 16.10
N TYR A 24 0.27 3.01 14.88
CA TYR A 24 -0.79 3.50 14.00
C TYR A 24 -1.72 2.37 13.55
N VAL A 25 -1.17 1.21 13.17
CA VAL A 25 -1.98 0.03 12.82
C VAL A 25 -2.79 -0.46 14.02
N SER A 26 -2.18 -0.52 15.21
CA SER A 26 -2.89 -0.89 16.44
C SER A 26 -4.04 0.07 16.76
N MET A 27 -3.85 1.37 16.53
CA MET A 27 -4.89 2.38 16.69
C MET A 27 -6.00 2.23 15.65
N CYS A 28 -5.67 1.96 14.39
CA CYS A 28 -6.68 1.70 13.36
C CYS A 28 -7.53 0.44 13.67
N ASP A 29 -6.89 -0.60 14.19
CA ASP A 29 -7.54 -1.86 14.52
C ASP A 29 -8.51 -1.76 15.72
N SER A 30 -8.42 -0.71 16.54
CA SER A 30 -9.36 -0.50 17.65
C SER A 30 -10.73 0.01 17.20
N LEU A 31 -10.92 0.33 15.91
CA LEU A 31 -12.21 0.78 15.39
C LEU A 31 -13.19 -0.41 15.26
N ALA A 32 -14.23 -0.41 16.12
CA ALA A 32 -15.16 -1.53 16.28
C ALA A 32 -15.87 -2.02 15.01
N LYS A 33 -16.07 -1.15 14.00
CA LYS A 33 -16.73 -1.53 12.73
C LYS A 33 -15.86 -2.39 11.81
N ILE A 34 -14.54 -2.40 12.03
CA ILE A 34 -13.55 -2.97 11.11
C ILE A 34 -12.38 -3.61 11.89
N PRO A 35 -12.67 -4.56 12.80
CA PRO A 35 -11.63 -5.15 13.64
C PRO A 35 -10.54 -5.79 12.77
N LYS A 36 -9.28 -5.51 13.10
CA LYS A 36 -8.09 -6.08 12.43
C LYS A 36 -7.95 -5.75 10.93
N ARG A 37 -8.76 -4.87 10.36
CA ARG A 37 -8.69 -4.53 8.94
C ARG A 37 -7.32 -3.97 8.55
N ALA A 38 -6.73 -3.10 9.38
CA ALA A 38 -5.43 -2.51 9.07
C ALA A 38 -4.33 -3.57 9.14
N SER A 39 -4.32 -4.42 10.16
CA SER A 39 -3.40 -5.57 10.25
C SER A 39 -3.51 -6.52 9.06
N MET A 40 -4.73 -6.88 8.65
CA MET A 40 -4.93 -7.77 7.50
C MET A 40 -4.35 -7.18 6.22
N VAL A 41 -4.67 -5.92 5.92
CA VAL A 41 -4.14 -5.23 4.73
C VAL A 41 -2.62 -5.14 4.78
N HIS A 42 -2.05 -4.72 5.91
CA HIS A 42 -0.60 -4.59 6.06
C HIS A 42 0.12 -5.95 5.89
N SER A 43 -0.38 -7.01 6.53
CA SER A 43 0.21 -8.35 6.39
C SER A 43 0.19 -8.89 4.95
N LEU A 44 -0.84 -8.53 4.17
CA LEU A 44 -0.92 -8.88 2.76
C LEU A 44 0.12 -8.11 1.93
N ILE A 45 0.27 -6.81 2.18
CA ILE A 45 1.32 -5.97 1.56
C ILE A 45 2.72 -6.53 1.87
N GLU A 46 2.95 -6.99 3.10
CA GLU A 46 4.20 -7.64 3.52
C GLU A 46 4.43 -8.97 2.81
N ALA A 47 3.40 -9.83 2.73
CA ALA A 47 3.49 -11.14 2.08
C ALA A 47 3.85 -11.04 0.59
N TYR A 48 3.41 -9.98 -0.09
CA TYR A 48 3.78 -9.68 -1.48
C TYR A 48 5.07 -8.86 -1.61
N ALA A 49 5.75 -8.56 -0.50
CA ALA A 49 6.95 -7.73 -0.44
C ALA A 49 6.81 -6.33 -1.06
N LEU A 50 5.58 -5.81 -1.18
CA LEU A 50 5.29 -4.51 -1.80
C LEU A 50 5.84 -3.34 -0.98
N HIS A 51 5.90 -3.50 0.35
CA HIS A 51 6.50 -2.52 1.25
C HIS A 51 7.97 -2.20 0.91
N LYS A 52 8.70 -3.11 0.25
CA LYS A 52 10.10 -2.90 -0.17
C LYS A 52 10.25 -1.94 -1.35
N GLN A 53 9.14 -1.63 -2.02
CA GLN A 53 9.06 -0.72 -3.16
C GLN A 53 8.44 0.62 -2.77
N MET A 54 8.18 0.83 -1.47
CA MET A 54 7.52 2.01 -0.92
C MET A 54 8.42 2.66 0.14
N SER A 55 8.23 3.97 0.35
CA SER A 55 8.93 4.78 1.35
C SER A 55 8.07 5.09 2.56
#